data_AF-A0ABD7K9R9-F1
#
_entry.id   AF-A0ABD7K9R9-F1
#
_cell.length_a   1.000
_cell.length_b   1.000
_cell.length_c   1.000
_cell.angle_alpha   90.00
_cell.angle_beta   90.00
_cell.angle_gamma   90.00
#
_symmetry.space_group_name_H-M   'P 1'
#
loop_
_entity.id
_entity.type
_entity.pdbx_description
1 polymer ?
#
loop_
_entity_poly.entity_id
_entity_poly.type
_entity_poly.pdbx_seq_one_letter_code
_entity_poly.pdbx_strand_id
1 'polypeptide(L)' 'MKPMDSRKYRIDTPRGQLFAKRWTPAAAGAAAPSVLLHESLGCVALWRNVPERLAAASGHPVVA' A
#
# COMPACT_ATOMS: atom_id res chain seq x y z
N MET A 1 -2.99 12.52 13.70
CA MET A 1 -2.82 11.46 12.67
C MET A 1 -1.54 10.71 13.00
N LYS A 2 -1.52 9.37 13.02
CA LYS A 2 -0.25 8.64 13.27
C LYS A 2 0.74 8.96 12.12
N PRO A 3 2.03 9.19 12.42
CA PRO A 3 3.02 9.45 11.37
C PRO A 3 3.10 8.27 10.39
N MET A 4 3.01 8.58 9.10
CA MET A 4 2.89 7.62 8.01
C MET A 4 3.79 8.05 6.85
N ASP A 5 4.72 7.19 6.45
CA ASP A 5 5.44 7.36 5.19
C ASP A 5 4.59 6.77 4.05
N SER A 6 4.63 7.40 2.87
CA SER A 6 4.11 6.78 1.68
C SER A 6 5.03 6.92 0.48
N ARG A 7 5.20 5.83 -0.27
CA ARG A 7 6.06 5.76 -1.45
C ARG A 7 5.34 5.09 -2.61
N LYS A 8 5.52 5.64 -3.81
CA LYS A 8 5.02 5.07 -5.06
C LYS A 8 6.11 4.25 -5.75
N TYR A 9 5.69 3.21 -6.46
CA TYR A 9 6.56 2.30 -7.19
C TYR A 9 6.02 2.09 -8.60
N ARG A 10 6.96 1.86 -9.52
CA ARG A 10 6.73 1.29 -10.83
C ARG A 10 7.53 0.00 -10.88
N ILE A 11 6.83 -1.12 -11.06
CA ILE A 11 7.41 -2.45 -10.99
C ILE A 11 7.37 -3.02 -12.39
N ASP A 12 8.54 -3.24 -12.98
CA ASP A 12 8.64 -3.84 -14.30
C ASP A 12 8.33 -5.34 -14.21
N THR A 13 7.51 -5.81 -15.14
CA THR A 13 7.18 -7.23 -15.30
C THR A 13 7.34 -7.61 -16.77
N PRO A 14 7.48 -8.91 -17.10
CA PRO A 14 7.53 -9.35 -18.50
C PRO A 14 6.29 -8.97 -19.33
N ARG A 15 5.17 -8.60 -18.68
CA ARG A 15 3.90 -8.26 -19.34
C ARG A 15 3.57 -6.76 -19.30
N GLY A 16 4.54 -5.93 -18.94
CA GLY A 16 4.38 -4.49 -18.77
C GLY A 16 4.62 -4.04 -17.34
N GLN A 17 4.29 -2.79 -17.03
CA GLN A 17 4.63 -2.17 -15.76
C GLN A 17 3.42 -2.06 -14.83
N LEU A 18 3.62 -2.47 -13.57
CA LEU A 18 2.62 -2.31 -12.51
C LEU A 18 2.89 -1.04 -11.71
N PHE A 19 1.83 -0.31 -11.39
CA PHE A 19 1.87 0.74 -10.38
C PHE A 19 1.53 0.17 -9.02
N ALA A 20 2.30 0.52 -7.99
CA ALA A 20 1.98 0.22 -6.61
C ALA A 20 2.29 1.42 -5.70
N LYS A 21 1.63 1.51 -4.56
CA LYS A 21 1.92 2.45 -3.49
C LYS A 21 2.02 1.70 -2.16
N ARG A 22 3.03 2.05 -1.37
CA ARG A 22 3.21 1.55 0.00
C ARG A 22 2.89 2.64 1.00
N TRP A 23 2.20 2.27 2.07
CA TRP A 23 2.01 3.06 3.29
C TRP A 23 2.73 2.34 4.43
N THR A 24 3.64 3.04 5.11
CA THR A 24 4.44 2.47 6.19
C THR A 24 4.22 3.28 7.46
N PRO A 25 3.59 2.70 8.49
CA PRO A 25 3.50 3.33 9.80
C PRO A 25 4.90 3.54 10.38
N ALA A 26 5.13 4.66 11.07
CA ALA A 26 6.45 4.94 11.68
C ALA A 26 6.93 3.84 12.65
N ALA A 27 6.00 3.14 13.30
CA ALA A 27 6.27 2.07 14.25
C ALA A 27 6.37 0.67 13.62
N ALA A 28 6.34 0.54 12.29
CA ALA A 28 6.12 -0.76 11.61
C ALA A 28 7.27 -1.78 11.74
N GLY A 29 8.41 -1.43 12.34
CA GLY A 29 9.53 -2.37 12.59
C GLY A 29 9.87 -3.24 11.38
N ALA A 30 10.10 -4.53 11.61
CA ALA A 30 10.33 -5.55 10.58
C ALA A 30 9.05 -6.32 10.18
N ALA A 31 7.87 -5.73 10.41
CA ALA A 31 6.61 -6.43 10.19
C ALA A 31 6.32 -6.66 8.69
N ALA A 32 5.80 -7.85 8.37
CA ALA A 32 5.47 -8.21 6.99
C ALA A 32 4.34 -7.32 6.43
N PRO A 33 4.41 -6.89 5.15
CA PRO A 33 3.38 -6.05 4.56
C PRO A 33 2.13 -6.83 4.17
N SER A 34 0.96 -6.21 4.28
CA SER A 34 -0.28 -6.68 3.65
C SER A 34 -0.38 -6.16 2.22
N VAL A 35 -0.69 -7.03 1.26
CA VAL A 35 -0.88 -6.66 -0.15
C VAL A 35 -2.37 -6.63 -0.49
N LEU A 36 -2.84 -5.49 -0.99
CA LEU A 36 -4.21 -5.31 -1.46
C LEU A 36 -4.25 -5.48 -2.98
N LEU A 37 -5.18 -6.31 -3.44
CA LEU A 37 -5.49 -6.46 -4.85
C LEU A 37 -6.90 -5.90 -5.08
N HIS A 38 -7.04 -5.00 -6.03
CA HIS A 38 -8.37 -4.55 -6.45
C HIS A 38 -8.99 -5.58 -7.39
N GLU A 39 -10.31 -5.51 -7.53
CA GLU A 39 -11.09 -6.38 -8.41
C GLU A 39 -11.70 -5.52 -9.55
N SER A 40 -12.00 -6.15 -10.69
CA SER A 40 -12.67 -5.52 -11.85
C SER A 40 -12.05 -4.19 -12.30
N LEU A 41 -12.88 -3.15 -12.53
CA LEU A 41 -12.48 -1.80 -12.94
C LEU A 41 -11.79 -0.99 -11.82
N GLY A 42 -11.33 -1.67 -10.76
CA GLY A 42 -10.58 -1.08 -9.66
C GLY A 42 -9.22 -0.53 -10.09
N CYS A 43 -8.65 0.33 -9.24
CA CYS A 43 -7.24 0.72 -9.30
C CYS A 43 -6.80 1.26 -7.92
N VAL A 44 -5.49 1.48 -7.73
CA VAL A 44 -4.93 1.94 -6.45
C VAL A 44 -5.60 3.22 -5.92
N ALA A 45 -5.93 4.15 -6.82
CA ALA A 45 -6.53 5.43 -6.45
C ALA A 45 -7.95 5.29 -5.87
N LEU A 46 -8.71 4.26 -6.28
CA LEU A 46 -10.09 4.07 -5.85
C LEU A 46 -10.19 3.63 -4.38
N TRP A 47 -9.12 3.12 -3.79
CA TRP A 47 -9.05 2.79 -2.36
C TRP A 47 -9.04 4.02 -1.43
N ARG A 48 -8.73 5.22 -1.94
CA ARG A 48 -8.70 6.48 -1.19
C ARG A 48 -7.83 6.37 0.08
N ASN A 49 -8.44 6.39 1.26
CA ASN A 49 -7.77 6.34 2.56
C ASN A 49 -7.83 4.96 3.23
N VAL A 50 -8.42 3.94 2.58
CA VAL A 50 -8.50 2.58 3.13
C VAL A 50 -7.11 2.00 3.42
N PRO A 51 -6.11 2.07 2.53
CA PRO A 51 -4.80 1.44 2.77
C PRO A 51 -4.05 2.11 3.91
N GLU A 52 -4.15 3.44 4.02
CA GLU A 52 -3.56 4.22 5.12
C GLU A 52 -4.22 3.87 6.46
N ARG A 53 -5.56 3.81 6.51
CA ARG A 53 -6.30 3.44 7.72
C ARG A 53 -6.00 2.00 8.15
N LEU A 54 -5.89 1.07 7.21
CA LEU A 54 -5.51 -0.31 7.49
C LEU A 54 -4.09 -0.39 8.04
N ALA A 55 -3.13 0.34 7.45
CA ALA A 55 -1.76 0.41 7.96
C ALA A 55 -1.73 0.97 9.39
N ALA A 56 -2.47 2.05 9.65
CA ALA A 56 -2.54 2.68 10.98
C ALA A 56 -3.19 1.81 12.06
N ALA A 57 -4.18 0.99 11.67
CA ALA A 57 -4.91 0.08 12.55
C ALA A 57 -4.14 -1.21 12.82
N SER A 58 -3.53 -1.80 11.78
CA SER A 58 -2.75 -3.04 11.91
C SER A 58 -1.35 -2.79 12.48
N GLY A 59 -0.80 -1.59 12.33
CA GLY A 59 0.62 -1.33 12.62
C GLY A 59 1.58 -1.94 11.60
N HIS A 60 1.06 -2.56 10.53
CA HIS A 60 1.85 -3.20 9.48
C HIS A 60 1.89 -2.31 8.23
N PRO A 61 2.93 -2.40 7.41
CA PRO A 61 2.93 -1.74 6.12
C PRO A 61 1.83 -2.31 5.22
N VAL A 62 1.25 -1.47 4.36
CA VAL A 62 0.26 -1.89 3.35
C VAL A 62 0.78 -1.51 1.98
N VAL A 63 0.64 -2.41 1.01
CA VAL A 63 0.96 -2.18 -0.41
C VAL A 63 -0.32 -2.38 -1.21
N ALA A 64 -0.64 -1.45 -2.11
CA ALA A 64 -1.76 -1.57 -3.06
C ALA A 64 -1.31 -1.12 -4.45
#